data_AF-A0A1F3C828-F1
#
_entry.id   AF-A0A1F3C828-F1
#
_cell.length_a   1.000
_cell.length_b   1.000
_cell.length_c   1.000
_cell.angle_alpha   90.00
_cell.angle_beta   90.00
_cell.angle_gamma   90.00
#
_symmetry.space_group_name_H-M   'P 1'
#
loop_
_entity.id
_entity.type
_entity.pdbx_description
1 polymer ?
#
loop_
_entity_poly.entity_id
_entity_poly.type
_entity_poly.pdbx_seq_one_letter_code
_entity_poly.pdbx_strand_id
1 'polypeptide(L)'
;MFLIKFYSSVTTNYELYLIIALLLYILYLHLKLVKKDSIISSHFELLQSQKLDWKKTEMPNYFDNFDKKTSKDKFLNDDIYSFLFADNEDVKIYLHYTRTERIAKDILVEGFKFVNSFYKTAELVFNDKLYLVHRHNEHKQYGEFVIVISISKKTFNHYTQELSKLQAKNIAVEQILTEVLPYIDENSEEVFTCPKQFIKGYFNYVDGSIIKNSNYNTNYNSISFEENLNKLKT
;
A
#
# COMPACT_ATOMS: atom_id res chain seq x y z
N MET A 1 19.79 -8.29 70.46
CA MET A 1 20.49 -7.93 69.20
C MET A 1 21.06 -9.16 68.49
N PHE A 2 20.28 -10.24 68.31
CA PHE A 2 20.72 -11.46 67.59
C PHE A 2 19.70 -11.93 66.54
N LEU A 3 18.43 -11.59 66.69
CA LEU A 3 17.37 -11.97 65.74
C LEU A 3 17.40 -11.20 64.41
N ILE A 4 17.96 -9.99 64.37
CA ILE A 4 18.00 -9.17 63.13
C ILE A 4 19.05 -9.68 62.14
N LYS A 5 20.15 -10.30 62.62
CA LYS A 5 21.19 -10.85 61.73
C LYS A 5 20.73 -12.10 60.98
N PHE A 6 19.86 -12.91 61.58
CA PHE A 6 19.37 -14.15 60.95
C PHE A 6 18.42 -13.87 59.77
N TYR A 7 17.59 -12.84 59.87
CA TYR A 7 16.64 -12.47 58.80
C TYR A 7 17.34 -11.90 57.55
N SER A 8 18.46 -11.18 57.70
CA SER A 8 19.26 -10.70 56.56
C SER A 8 20.02 -11.84 55.84
N SER A 9 20.44 -12.88 56.57
CA SER A 9 21.15 -14.03 55.99
C SER A 9 20.22 -14.91 55.14
N VAL A 10 18.98 -15.12 55.59
CA VAL A 10 18.00 -15.95 54.88
C VAL A 10 17.48 -15.27 53.61
N THR A 11 17.29 -13.95 53.63
CA THR A 11 16.86 -13.17 52.45
C THR A 11 17.94 -13.13 51.36
N THR A 12 19.21 -12.97 51.74
CA THR A 12 20.36 -13.00 50.81
C THR A 12 20.45 -14.33 50.05
N ASN A 13 20.12 -15.45 50.70
CA ASN A 13 20.12 -16.76 50.05
C ASN A 13 19.01 -16.89 49.00
N TYR A 14 17.81 -16.36 49.26
CA TYR A 14 16.70 -16.44 48.31
C TYR A 14 16.96 -15.61 47.05
N GLU A 15 17.50 -14.40 47.21
CA GLU A 15 17.91 -13.55 46.08
C GLU A 15 18.98 -14.25 45.23
N LEU A 16 19.95 -14.92 45.86
CA LEU A 16 20.98 -15.68 45.15
C LEU A 16 20.38 -16.85 44.35
N TYR A 17 19.45 -17.61 44.93
CA TYR A 17 18.76 -18.69 44.19
C TYR A 17 17.94 -18.16 43.02
N LEU A 18 17.29 -17.00 43.17
CA LEU A 18 16.50 -16.37 42.11
C LEU A 18 17.40 -15.88 40.97
N ILE A 19 18.56 -15.30 41.29
CA ILE A 19 19.57 -14.89 40.30
C ILE A 19 20.12 -16.11 39.54
N ILE A 20 20.43 -17.21 40.24
CA ILE A 20 20.89 -18.46 39.62
C ILE A 20 19.82 -19.04 38.69
N ALA A 21 18.55 -19.05 39.12
CA ALA A 21 17.44 -19.52 38.29
C ALA A 21 17.25 -18.67 37.03
N LEU A 22 17.35 -17.35 37.14
CA LEU A 22 17.29 -16.43 36.01
C LEU A 22 18.47 -16.63 35.05
N LEU A 23 19.69 -16.82 35.55
CA LEU A 23 20.87 -17.09 34.72
C LEU A 23 20.74 -18.41 33.95
N LEU A 24 20.25 -19.47 34.61
CA LEU A 24 19.97 -20.75 33.95
C LEU A 24 18.89 -20.59 32.86
N TYR A 25 17.87 -19.76 33.12
CA TYR A 25 16.82 -19.50 32.14
C TYR A 25 17.31 -18.70 30.93
N ILE A 26 18.14 -17.67 31.14
CA ILE A 26 18.78 -16.90 30.05
C ILE A 26 19.68 -17.82 29.21
N LEU A 27 20.47 -18.68 29.85
CA LEU A 27 21.31 -19.66 29.16
C LEU A 27 20.46 -20.63 28.32
N TYR A 28 19.36 -21.12 28.87
CA TYR A 28 18.41 -21.96 28.15
C TYR A 28 17.82 -21.25 26.92
N LEU A 29 17.41 -19.98 27.04
CA LEU A 29 16.91 -19.20 25.92
C LEU A 29 17.97 -18.99 24.83
N HIS A 30 19.22 -18.70 25.21
CA HIS A 30 20.32 -18.58 24.25
C HIS A 30 20.57 -19.88 23.48
N LEU A 31 20.58 -21.03 24.17
CA LEU A 31 20.71 -22.33 23.51
C LEU A 31 19.53 -22.63 22.56
N LYS A 32 18.32 -22.21 22.93
CA LYS A 32 17.11 -22.37 22.10
C LYS A 32 17.14 -21.46 20.87
N LEU A 33 17.64 -20.23 21.01
CA LEU A 33 17.84 -19.28 19.91
C LEU A 33 18.88 -19.78 18.92
N VAL A 34 20.04 -20.22 19.39
CA VAL A 34 21.11 -20.76 18.51
C VAL A 34 20.62 -21.99 17.72
N LYS A 35 19.83 -22.88 18.34
CA LYS A 35 19.20 -24.01 17.62
C LYS A 35 18.20 -23.55 16.56
N LYS A 36 17.44 -22.49 16.81
CA LYS A 36 16.52 -21.92 15.82
C LYS A 36 17.29 -21.27 14.67
N ASP A 37 18.35 -20.53 14.98
CA ASP A 37 19.20 -19.89 13.98
C ASP A 37 19.90 -20.92 13.11
N SER A 38 20.33 -22.06 13.66
CA SER A 38 20.92 -23.15 12.86
C SER A 38 19.89 -23.80 11.93
N ILE A 39 18.64 -23.96 12.38
CA ILE A 39 17.54 -24.46 11.52
C ILE A 39 17.24 -23.45 10.41
N ILE A 40 17.15 -22.17 10.73
CA ILE A 40 16.91 -21.08 9.75
C ILE A 40 18.06 -21.03 8.73
N SER A 41 19.31 -21.11 9.19
CA SER A 41 20.49 -21.14 8.31
C SER A 41 20.45 -22.36 7.39
N SER A 42 20.07 -23.54 7.90
CA SER A 42 19.96 -24.76 7.08
C SER A 42 18.85 -24.65 6.02
N HIS A 43 17.72 -24.00 6.34
CA HIS A 43 16.66 -23.73 5.36
C HIS A 43 17.07 -22.66 4.35
N PHE A 44 17.83 -21.65 4.78
CA PHE A 44 18.35 -20.63 3.90
C PHE A 44 19.42 -21.17 2.93
N GLU A 45 20.29 -22.05 3.39
CA GLU A 45 21.25 -22.77 2.55
C GLU A 45 20.56 -23.75 1.58
N LEU A 46 19.50 -24.44 2.01
CA LEU A 46 18.68 -25.28 1.13
C LEU A 46 17.99 -24.44 0.05
N LEU A 47 17.47 -23.26 0.40
CA LEU A 47 16.86 -22.33 -0.56
C LEU A 47 17.90 -21.73 -1.51
N GLN A 48 19.12 -21.44 -1.05
CA GLN A 48 20.20 -20.96 -1.90
C GLN A 48 20.73 -22.04 -2.84
N SER A 49 20.89 -23.28 -2.38
CA SER A 49 21.31 -24.40 -3.23
C SER A 49 20.25 -24.73 -4.28
N GLN A 50 18.97 -24.77 -3.90
CA GLN A 50 17.85 -24.87 -4.85
C GLN A 50 17.84 -23.72 -5.87
N LYS A 51 18.13 -22.48 -5.44
CA LYS A 51 18.21 -21.31 -6.33
C LYS A 51 19.42 -21.37 -7.28
N LEU A 52 20.53 -21.98 -6.85
CA LEU A 52 21.72 -22.17 -7.69
C LEU A 52 21.53 -23.29 -8.71
N ASP A 53 20.87 -24.38 -8.32
CA ASP A 53 20.51 -25.50 -9.20
C ASP A 53 19.40 -25.10 -10.21
N TRP A 54 18.45 -24.26 -9.80
CA TRP A 54 17.50 -23.61 -10.72
C TRP A 54 18.19 -22.71 -11.75
N LYS A 55 19.28 -22.03 -11.36
CA LYS A 55 20.03 -21.12 -12.26
C LYS A 55 20.89 -21.87 -13.28
N LYS A 56 21.28 -23.11 -12.99
CA LYS A 56 22.16 -23.93 -13.85
C LYS A 56 21.42 -24.89 -14.78
N THR A 57 20.20 -25.30 -14.43
CA THR A 57 19.56 -26.43 -15.12
C THR A 57 18.40 -26.02 -16.02
N GLU A 58 17.73 -24.89 -15.78
CA GLU A 58 16.57 -24.51 -16.59
C GLU A 58 16.44 -23.00 -16.80
N MET A 59 17.10 -22.49 -17.85
CA MET A 59 16.59 -21.32 -18.59
C MET A 59 16.09 -21.70 -20.00
N PRO A 60 15.09 -22.60 -20.14
CA PRO A 60 14.19 -22.56 -21.28
C PRO A 60 12.92 -21.81 -20.89
N ASN A 61 12.65 -20.69 -21.55
CA ASN A 61 11.30 -20.24 -21.93
C ASN A 61 10.16 -20.34 -20.89
N TYR A 62 10.39 -19.94 -19.63
CA TYR A 62 9.29 -19.82 -18.66
C TYR A 62 8.44 -18.55 -18.85
N PHE A 63 8.95 -17.53 -19.56
CA PHE A 63 8.16 -16.36 -19.96
C PHE A 63 7.33 -16.57 -21.23
N ASP A 64 7.68 -17.55 -22.08
CA ASP A 64 6.99 -17.78 -23.37
C ASP A 64 5.80 -18.76 -23.28
N ASN A 65 5.69 -19.55 -22.20
CA ASN A 65 4.68 -20.62 -22.10
C ASN A 65 3.45 -20.27 -21.26
N PHE A 66 3.35 -19.06 -20.70
CA PHE A 66 2.06 -18.52 -20.21
C PHE A 66 1.18 -17.99 -21.35
N ASP A 67 1.69 -17.99 -22.58
CA ASP A 67 1.10 -17.29 -23.72
C ASP A 67 0.24 -18.17 -24.64
N LYS A 68 -0.20 -19.34 -24.15
CA LYS A 68 -1.11 -20.22 -24.89
C LYS A 68 -2.49 -20.24 -24.25
N LYS A 69 -3.33 -19.34 -24.78
CA LYS A 69 -4.81 -19.36 -24.79
C LYS A 69 -5.56 -18.49 -23.77
N THR A 70 -4.96 -17.40 -23.31
CA THR A 70 -5.66 -16.24 -22.75
C THR A 70 -5.31 -15.02 -23.61
N SER A 71 -6.26 -14.12 -23.89
CA SER A 71 -5.94 -12.85 -24.56
C SER A 71 -4.75 -12.23 -23.82
N LYS A 72 -3.65 -11.92 -24.53
CA LYS A 72 -2.42 -11.43 -23.91
C LYS A 72 -2.75 -10.24 -23.02
N ASP A 73 -2.58 -10.42 -21.71
CA ASP A 73 -2.68 -9.36 -20.73
C ASP A 73 -1.62 -8.31 -21.07
N LYS A 74 -2.08 -7.12 -21.46
CA LYS A 74 -1.22 -6.02 -21.91
C LYS A 74 -0.87 -5.07 -20.77
N PHE A 75 -1.21 -5.36 -19.52
CA PHE A 75 -1.02 -4.46 -18.37
C PHE A 75 0.41 -3.89 -18.26
N LEU A 76 1.42 -4.70 -18.60
CA LEU A 76 2.83 -4.30 -18.57
C LEU A 76 3.42 -3.93 -19.94
N ASN A 77 2.59 -3.64 -20.95
CA ASN A 77 3.15 -3.10 -22.19
C ASN A 77 3.80 -1.73 -21.92
N ASP A 78 4.77 -1.37 -22.77
CA ASP A 78 5.55 -0.14 -22.58
C ASP A 78 4.65 1.11 -22.62
N ASP A 79 3.55 1.07 -23.37
CA ASP A 79 2.58 2.16 -23.47
C ASP A 79 1.83 2.40 -22.15
N ILE A 80 1.30 1.36 -21.50
CA ILE A 80 0.61 1.47 -20.20
C ILE A 80 1.63 1.82 -19.12
N TYR A 81 2.80 1.19 -19.13
CA TYR A 81 3.84 1.50 -18.15
C TYR A 81 4.27 2.98 -18.22
N SER A 82 4.47 3.48 -19.44
CA SER A 82 4.75 4.90 -19.68
C SER A 82 3.55 5.76 -19.28
N PHE A 83 2.32 5.34 -19.59
CA PHE A 83 1.13 6.07 -19.16
C PHE A 83 1.00 6.17 -17.65
N LEU A 84 1.39 5.15 -16.89
CA LEU A 84 1.41 5.21 -15.42
C LEU A 84 2.46 6.21 -14.92
N PHE A 85 3.71 6.10 -15.40
CA PHE A 85 4.87 6.75 -14.76
C PHE A 85 5.55 7.86 -15.58
N ALA A 86 4.96 8.32 -16.69
CA ALA A 86 5.54 9.40 -17.50
C ALA A 86 5.52 10.78 -16.80
N ASP A 87 4.74 10.95 -15.74
CA ASP A 87 4.76 12.20 -14.97
C ASP A 87 6.01 12.22 -14.08
N ASN A 88 6.61 13.40 -13.89
CA ASN A 88 7.78 13.59 -13.02
C ASN A 88 7.63 12.86 -11.66
N GLU A 89 8.74 12.35 -11.14
CA GLU A 89 8.88 11.30 -10.10
C GLU A 89 8.21 11.55 -8.73
N ASP A 90 7.45 12.63 -8.56
CA ASP A 90 6.88 13.04 -7.27
C ASP A 90 5.35 13.10 -7.24
N VAL A 91 4.72 12.00 -7.68
CA VAL A 91 3.27 11.77 -7.57
C VAL A 91 2.96 10.52 -6.75
N LYS A 92 1.78 10.49 -6.12
CA LYS A 92 1.14 9.28 -5.61
C LYS A 92 0.16 8.78 -6.67
N ILE A 93 0.34 7.54 -7.13
CA ILE A 93 -0.51 6.94 -8.15
C ILE A 93 -1.37 5.88 -7.49
N TYR A 94 -2.68 5.95 -7.75
CA TYR A 94 -3.65 4.96 -7.31
C TYR A 94 -4.33 4.32 -8.52
N LEU A 95 -4.56 3.01 -8.46
CA LEU A 95 -5.26 2.25 -9.49
C LEU A 95 -6.62 1.79 -8.96
N HIS A 96 -7.67 2.00 -9.76
CA HIS A 96 -8.99 1.46 -9.46
C HIS A 96 -9.53 0.66 -10.65
N TYR A 97 -9.98 -0.57 -10.38
CA TYR A 97 -10.47 -1.50 -11.39
C TYR A 97 -11.99 -1.40 -11.52
N THR A 98 -12.49 -1.32 -12.75
CA THR A 98 -13.93 -1.28 -13.04
C THR A 98 -14.30 -2.20 -14.20
N ARG A 99 -15.50 -2.80 -14.11
CA ARG A 99 -15.99 -3.79 -15.08
C ARG A 99 -16.34 -3.22 -16.43
N THR A 100 -16.76 -1.96 -16.50
CA THR A 100 -17.33 -1.41 -17.75
C THR A 100 -16.69 -0.10 -18.12
N GLU A 101 -16.50 0.09 -19.43
CA GLU A 101 -15.97 1.34 -19.98
C GLU A 101 -16.86 2.54 -19.62
N ARG A 102 -18.18 2.32 -19.52
CA ARG A 102 -19.14 3.35 -19.12
C ARG A 102 -18.78 3.92 -17.76
N ILE A 103 -18.57 3.08 -16.75
CA ILE A 103 -18.16 3.53 -15.42
C ILE A 103 -16.82 4.27 -15.49
N ALA A 104 -15.88 3.78 -16.33
CA ALA A 104 -14.59 4.45 -16.49
C ALA A 104 -14.73 5.87 -17.07
N LYS A 105 -15.62 6.04 -18.06
CA LYS A 105 -15.97 7.34 -18.65
C LYS A 105 -16.68 8.25 -17.64
N ASP A 106 -17.60 7.70 -16.86
CA ASP A 106 -18.32 8.45 -15.83
C ASP A 106 -17.33 8.98 -14.78
N ILE A 107 -16.38 8.16 -14.31
CA ILE A 107 -15.31 8.58 -13.38
C ILE A 107 -14.42 9.68 -14.00
N LEU A 108 -14.14 9.60 -15.30
CA LEU A 108 -13.34 10.61 -16.00
C LEU A 108 -14.02 11.99 -16.02
N VAL A 109 -15.36 12.00 -16.10
CA VAL A 109 -16.17 13.22 -16.23
C VAL A 109 -16.57 13.78 -14.86
N GLU A 110 -17.02 12.91 -13.96
CA GLU A 110 -17.57 13.28 -12.65
C GLU A 110 -16.51 13.32 -11.54
N GLY A 111 -15.42 12.58 -11.69
CA GLY A 111 -14.45 12.31 -10.63
C GLY A 111 -14.63 10.93 -9.99
N PHE A 112 -13.73 10.57 -9.08
CA PHE A 112 -13.72 9.26 -8.45
C PHE A 112 -14.42 9.28 -7.08
N LYS A 113 -15.51 8.52 -6.94
CA LYS A 113 -16.26 8.41 -5.69
C LYS A 113 -15.62 7.36 -4.77
N PHE A 114 -15.47 7.68 -3.48
CA PHE A 114 -14.85 6.80 -2.51
C PHE A 114 -15.45 6.97 -1.11
N VAL A 115 -15.27 5.96 -0.27
CA VAL A 115 -15.73 5.94 1.12
C VAL A 115 -14.53 5.86 2.06
N ASN A 116 -14.49 6.72 3.07
CA ASN A 116 -13.40 6.88 4.06
C ASN A 116 -12.05 7.34 3.47
N SER A 117 -11.45 6.55 2.57
CA SER A 117 -10.15 6.84 1.97
C SER A 117 -9.93 6.04 0.68
N PHE A 118 -8.94 6.45 -0.11
CA PHE A 118 -8.58 5.69 -1.32
C PHE A 118 -8.13 4.27 -0.99
N TYR A 119 -7.46 4.02 0.15
CA TYR A 119 -6.97 2.68 0.50
C TYR A 119 -8.07 1.60 0.60
N LYS A 120 -9.34 1.98 0.69
CA LYS A 120 -10.46 1.02 0.67
C LYS A 120 -11.00 0.73 -0.73
N THR A 121 -10.70 1.58 -1.70
CA THR A 121 -11.36 1.59 -3.01
C THR A 121 -10.37 1.61 -4.18
N ALA A 122 -9.10 1.95 -3.96
CA ALA A 122 -8.06 2.06 -4.95
C ALA A 122 -6.69 1.64 -4.35
N GLU A 123 -5.83 1.11 -5.21
CA GLU A 123 -4.52 0.57 -4.82
C GLU A 123 -3.42 1.59 -5.07
N LEU A 124 -2.69 1.96 -4.04
CA LEU A 124 -1.47 2.76 -4.18
C LEU A 124 -0.39 1.92 -4.89
N VAL A 125 0.20 2.46 -5.96
CA VAL A 125 1.24 1.77 -6.74
C VAL A 125 2.55 2.55 -6.84
N PHE A 126 3.63 1.80 -7.04
CA PHE A 126 4.99 2.29 -7.17
C PHE A 126 5.60 1.85 -8.50
N ASN A 127 6.67 2.53 -8.92
CA ASN A 127 7.45 2.19 -10.10
C ASN A 127 8.31 0.93 -9.86
N ASP A 128 7.64 -0.19 -9.57
CA ASP A 128 8.23 -1.51 -9.38
C ASP A 128 7.37 -2.52 -10.15
N LYS A 129 7.96 -3.10 -11.20
CA LYS A 129 7.26 -4.05 -12.08
C LYS A 129 6.74 -5.28 -11.33
N LEU A 130 7.50 -5.83 -10.39
CA LEU A 130 7.08 -7.02 -9.65
C LEU A 130 5.90 -6.70 -8.74
N TYR A 131 5.95 -5.56 -8.06
CA TYR A 131 4.85 -5.05 -7.25
C TYR A 131 3.59 -4.85 -8.09
N LEU A 132 3.73 -4.23 -9.27
CA LEU A 132 2.63 -3.97 -10.19
C LEU A 132 1.97 -5.26 -10.71
N VAL A 133 2.75 -6.29 -11.07
CA VAL A 133 2.20 -7.60 -11.47
C VAL A 133 1.41 -8.24 -10.36
N HIS A 134 1.95 -8.21 -9.14
CA HIS A 134 1.27 -8.77 -7.98
C HIS A 134 -0.09 -8.08 -7.76
N ARG A 135 -0.08 -6.75 -7.69
CA ARG A 135 -1.30 -5.95 -7.53
C ARG A 135 -2.29 -6.15 -8.66
N HIS A 136 -1.81 -6.25 -9.89
CA HIS A 136 -2.66 -6.50 -11.05
C HIS A 136 -3.36 -7.86 -10.96
N ASN A 137 -2.62 -8.92 -10.62
CA ASN A 137 -3.19 -10.25 -10.49
C ASN A 137 -4.23 -10.37 -9.36
N GLU A 138 -4.04 -9.64 -8.26
CA GLU A 138 -5.02 -9.59 -7.16
C GLU A 138 -6.35 -8.94 -7.59
N HIS A 139 -6.28 -7.91 -8.43
CA HIS A 139 -7.41 -7.02 -8.69
C HIS A 139 -8.06 -7.14 -10.07
N LYS A 140 -7.41 -7.79 -11.04
CA LYS A 140 -7.94 -7.94 -12.41
C LYS A 140 -9.32 -8.63 -12.48
N GLN A 141 -9.69 -9.40 -11.46
CA GLN A 141 -11.04 -9.98 -11.34
C GLN A 141 -12.16 -8.93 -11.17
N TYR A 142 -11.84 -7.71 -10.75
CA TYR A 142 -12.80 -6.63 -10.54
C TYR A 142 -13.17 -5.90 -11.82
N GLY A 143 -12.46 -6.12 -12.93
CA GLY A 143 -12.82 -5.58 -14.24
C GLY A 143 -11.62 -5.20 -15.09
N GLU A 144 -11.86 -5.04 -16.39
CA GLU A 144 -10.83 -4.88 -17.42
C GLU A 144 -10.30 -3.45 -17.56
N PHE A 145 -11.05 -2.47 -17.06
CA PHE A 145 -10.71 -1.06 -17.15
C PHE A 145 -10.06 -0.58 -15.85
N VAL A 146 -8.90 0.05 -15.96
CA VAL A 146 -8.11 0.54 -14.83
C VAL A 146 -8.03 2.05 -14.88
N ILE A 147 -8.65 2.70 -13.90
CA ILE A 147 -8.55 4.13 -13.66
C ILE A 147 -7.20 4.43 -13.03
N VAL A 148 -6.56 5.49 -13.51
CA VAL A 148 -5.29 6.01 -12.98
C VAL A 148 -5.57 7.35 -12.31
N ILE A 149 -5.44 7.38 -10.98
CA ILE A 149 -5.55 8.58 -10.17
C ILE A 149 -4.14 8.99 -9.77
N SER A 150 -3.79 10.26 -9.91
CA SER A 150 -2.45 10.75 -9.60
C SER A 150 -2.51 12.13 -8.98
N ILE A 151 -1.88 12.24 -7.81
CA ILE A 151 -1.85 13.45 -6.98
C ILE A 151 -0.40 13.77 -6.66
N SER A 152 0.03 15.02 -6.81
CA SER A 152 1.39 15.41 -6.46
C SER A 152 1.68 15.13 -4.98
N LYS A 153 2.86 14.60 -4.66
CA LYS A 153 3.25 14.39 -3.27
C LYS A 153 3.33 15.72 -2.52
N LYS A 154 3.69 16.82 -3.20
CA LYS A 154 3.66 18.17 -2.64
C LYS A 154 2.27 18.55 -2.11
N THR A 155 1.22 18.46 -2.94
CA THR A 155 -0.15 18.77 -2.52
C THR A 155 -0.60 17.83 -1.42
N PHE A 156 -0.38 16.52 -1.58
CA PHE A 156 -0.79 15.53 -0.58
C PHE A 156 -0.11 15.79 0.78
N ASN A 157 1.20 16.05 0.78
CA ASN A 157 1.98 16.27 1.99
C ASN A 157 1.62 17.58 2.69
N HIS A 158 1.30 18.65 1.94
CA HIS A 158 0.80 19.90 2.52
C HIS A 158 -0.43 19.67 3.39
N TYR A 159 -1.48 19.04 2.84
CA TYR A 159 -2.70 18.76 3.59
C TYR A 159 -2.50 17.71 4.70
N THR A 160 -1.58 16.74 4.51
CA THR A 160 -1.19 15.82 5.58
C THR A 160 -0.59 16.57 6.77
N GLN A 161 0.29 17.54 6.51
CA GLN A 161 0.94 18.34 7.56
C GLN A 161 -0.06 19.24 8.27
N GLU A 162 -0.97 19.88 7.52
CA GLU A 162 -2.02 20.71 8.12
C GLU A 162 -2.97 19.89 9.01
N LEU A 163 -3.44 18.73 8.56
CA LEU A 163 -4.25 17.83 9.41
C LEU A 163 -3.50 17.37 10.66
N SER A 164 -2.20 17.12 10.54
CA SER A 164 -1.35 16.74 11.67
C SER A 164 -1.24 17.86 12.72
N LYS A 165 -1.15 19.13 12.29
CA LYS A 165 -1.14 20.30 13.18
C LYS A 165 -2.47 20.44 13.94
N LEU A 166 -3.58 20.10 13.29
CA LEU A 166 -4.92 20.12 13.90
C LEU A 166 -5.22 18.89 14.78
N GLN A 167 -4.29 17.93 14.87
CA GLN A 167 -4.49 16.66 15.56
C GLN A 167 -5.72 15.86 15.05
N ALA A 168 -6.14 16.11 13.81
CA ALA A 168 -7.30 15.47 13.18
C ALA A 168 -6.96 14.05 12.68
N LYS A 169 -6.67 13.13 13.61
CA LYS A 169 -6.16 11.78 13.30
C LYS A 169 -7.14 10.87 12.56
N ASN A 170 -8.43 11.21 12.55
CA ASN A 170 -9.48 10.37 11.97
C ASN A 170 -9.92 10.81 10.57
N ILE A 171 -9.27 11.83 10.00
CA ILE A 171 -9.64 12.39 8.70
C ILE A 171 -8.54 12.05 7.70
N ALA A 172 -8.94 11.44 6.59
CA ALA A 172 -8.03 11.12 5.51
C ALA A 172 -7.77 12.38 4.66
N VAL A 173 -6.55 12.53 4.14
CA VAL A 173 -6.19 13.68 3.29
C VAL A 173 -7.08 13.75 2.06
N GLU A 174 -7.43 12.59 1.52
CA GLU A 174 -8.33 12.41 0.39
C GLU A 174 -9.70 13.07 0.63
N GLN A 175 -10.21 13.06 1.89
CA GLN A 175 -11.48 13.70 2.24
C GLN A 175 -11.40 15.23 2.17
N ILE A 176 -10.23 15.81 2.44
CA ILE A 176 -9.98 17.26 2.31
C ILE A 176 -9.88 17.65 0.85
N LEU A 177 -9.28 16.79 0.03
CA LEU A 177 -9.09 16.97 -1.41
C LEU A 177 -10.39 16.72 -2.21
N THR A 178 -11.50 17.31 -1.76
CA THR A 178 -12.83 17.21 -2.36
C THR A 178 -13.41 18.60 -2.62
N GLU A 179 -14.17 18.75 -3.70
CA GLU A 179 -14.86 20.00 -4.03
C GLU A 179 -16.36 19.93 -3.75
N VAL A 180 -16.92 18.74 -3.89
CA VAL A 180 -18.33 18.47 -3.65
C VAL A 180 -18.49 18.02 -2.22
N LEU A 181 -19.53 18.54 -1.55
CA LEU A 181 -19.86 18.10 -0.20
C LEU A 181 -20.15 16.59 -0.17
N PRO A 182 -19.70 15.89 0.88
CA PRO A 182 -20.00 14.48 1.02
C PRO A 182 -21.51 14.28 1.17
N TYR A 183 -21.99 13.11 0.71
CA TYR A 183 -23.38 12.70 0.88
C TYR A 183 -23.43 11.29 1.47
N ILE A 184 -24.54 10.97 2.14
CA ILE A 184 -24.78 9.64 2.69
C ILE A 184 -25.44 8.77 1.62
N ASP A 185 -24.87 7.60 1.34
CA ASP A 185 -25.43 6.64 0.39
C ASP A 185 -26.49 5.73 1.03
N GLU A 186 -27.00 4.79 0.24
CA GLU A 186 -27.99 3.80 0.69
C GLU A 186 -27.46 2.84 1.79
N ASN A 187 -26.15 2.73 1.94
CA ASN A 187 -25.48 1.92 2.95
C ASN A 187 -25.19 2.72 4.24
N SER A 188 -25.68 3.96 4.33
CA SER A 188 -25.36 4.90 5.42
C SER A 188 -23.86 5.23 5.51
N GLU A 189 -23.15 5.15 4.38
CA GLU A 189 -21.75 5.51 4.28
C GLU A 189 -21.58 6.92 3.72
N GLU A 190 -20.61 7.65 4.26
CA GLU A 190 -20.25 8.98 3.77
C GLU A 190 -19.38 8.87 2.51
N VAL A 191 -19.94 9.28 1.38
CA VAL A 191 -19.30 9.23 0.06
C VAL A 191 -18.68 10.57 -0.27
N PHE A 192 -17.39 10.52 -0.61
CA PHE A 192 -16.58 11.65 -1.03
C PHE A 192 -16.28 11.55 -2.53
N THR A 193 -16.04 12.70 -3.19
CA THR A 193 -15.69 12.73 -4.62
C THR A 193 -14.32 13.36 -4.83
N CYS A 194 -13.37 12.55 -5.31
CA CYS A 194 -12.07 12.99 -5.79
C CYS A 194 -12.24 13.76 -7.11
N PRO A 195 -11.71 14.99 -7.21
CA PRO A 195 -11.82 15.81 -8.41
C PRO A 195 -11.26 15.15 -9.66
N LYS A 196 -11.96 15.32 -10.78
CA LYS A 196 -11.58 14.78 -12.09
C LYS A 196 -10.17 15.21 -12.54
N GLN A 197 -9.68 16.34 -12.05
CA GLN A 197 -8.35 16.87 -12.36
C GLN A 197 -7.24 15.95 -11.83
N PHE A 198 -7.48 15.17 -10.78
CA PHE A 198 -6.54 14.14 -10.33
C PHE A 198 -6.64 12.82 -11.11
N ILE A 199 -7.65 12.67 -11.98
CA ILE A 199 -7.82 11.48 -12.81
C ILE A 199 -7.00 11.66 -14.08
N LYS A 200 -5.91 10.90 -14.21
CA LYS A 200 -5.03 10.91 -15.38
C LYS A 200 -5.72 10.35 -16.61
N GLY A 201 -6.58 9.35 -16.40
CA GLY A 201 -7.30 8.64 -17.44
C GLY A 201 -7.57 7.21 -17.02
N TYR A 202 -7.85 6.37 -18.01
CA TYR A 202 -7.99 4.93 -17.82
C TYR A 202 -7.38 4.16 -18.97
N PHE A 203 -7.10 2.88 -18.76
CA PHE A 203 -6.69 1.96 -19.80
C PHE A 203 -7.42 0.63 -19.67
N ASN A 204 -7.53 -0.10 -20.77
CA ASN A 204 -8.01 -1.48 -20.77
C ASN A 204 -6.80 -2.41 -20.92
N TYR A 205 -6.54 -3.26 -19.92
CA TYR A 205 -5.37 -4.15 -19.96
C TYR A 205 -5.55 -5.34 -20.91
N VAL A 206 -6.77 -5.62 -21.39
CA VAL A 206 -7.03 -6.71 -22.35
C VAL A 206 -6.63 -6.29 -23.76
N ASP A 207 -7.06 -5.10 -24.21
CA ASP A 207 -6.79 -4.60 -25.57
C ASP A 207 -5.63 -3.61 -25.64
N GLY A 208 -5.19 -3.04 -24.51
CA GLY A 208 -4.11 -2.07 -24.40
C GLY A 208 -4.49 -0.63 -24.75
N SER A 209 -5.78 -0.34 -24.91
CA SER A 209 -6.28 1.01 -25.19
C SER A 209 -6.10 1.92 -23.99
N ILE A 210 -5.75 3.18 -24.25
CA ILE A 210 -5.50 4.21 -23.23
C ILE A 210 -6.32 5.44 -23.57
N ILE A 211 -7.12 5.91 -22.62
CA ILE A 211 -7.89 7.16 -22.73
C ILE A 211 -7.37 8.13 -21.69
N LYS A 212 -6.83 9.26 -22.16
CA LYS A 212 -6.27 10.32 -21.32
C LYS A 212 -7.33 11.36 -20.98
N ASN A 213 -7.30 11.87 -19.75
CA ASN A 213 -8.12 13.01 -19.36
C ASN A 213 -7.46 14.32 -19.81
N SER A 214 -8.17 15.15 -20.58
CA SER A 214 -7.67 16.47 -20.98
C SER A 214 -7.59 17.46 -19.82
N ASN A 215 -8.34 17.24 -18.74
CA ASN A 215 -8.37 18.10 -17.57
C ASN A 215 -7.36 17.69 -16.48
N TYR A 216 -6.53 16.68 -16.75
CA TYR A 216 -5.59 16.14 -15.77
C TYR A 216 -4.55 17.18 -15.33
N ASN A 217 -4.41 17.34 -14.02
CA ASN A 217 -3.43 18.19 -13.37
C ASN A 217 -3.08 17.63 -11.98
N THR A 218 -1.86 17.08 -11.85
CA THR A 218 -1.35 16.52 -10.58
C THR A 218 -1.19 17.54 -9.46
N ASN A 219 -0.97 18.80 -9.84
CA ASN A 219 -0.80 19.93 -8.92
C ASN A 219 -2.11 20.71 -8.74
N TYR A 220 -3.25 20.13 -9.11
CA TYR A 220 -4.54 20.75 -8.89
C TYR A 220 -4.72 21.10 -7.42
N ASN A 221 -5.09 22.35 -7.17
CA ASN A 221 -5.36 22.85 -5.84
C ASN A 221 -6.57 23.77 -5.87
N SER A 222 -7.68 23.30 -5.30
CA SER A 222 -8.94 24.04 -5.27
C SER A 222 -9.04 24.87 -4.00
N ILE A 223 -9.72 26.02 -4.09
CA ILE A 223 -10.01 26.86 -2.92
C ILE A 223 -10.83 26.06 -1.89
N SER A 224 -11.70 25.16 -2.34
CA SER A 224 -12.52 24.30 -1.49
C SER A 224 -11.70 23.38 -0.58
N PHE A 225 -10.46 23.01 -0.96
CA PHE A 225 -9.61 22.18 -0.11
C PHE A 225 -9.19 22.91 1.17
N GLU A 226 -8.83 24.20 1.04
CA GLU A 226 -8.51 25.06 2.17
C GLU A 226 -9.76 25.37 3.01
N GLU A 227 -10.92 25.56 2.38
CA GLU A 227 -12.19 25.74 3.08
C GLU A 227 -12.55 24.50 3.92
N ASN A 228 -12.40 23.31 3.37
CA ASN A 228 -12.62 22.05 4.09
C ASN A 228 -11.68 21.91 5.29
N LEU A 229 -10.41 22.26 5.13
CA LEU A 229 -9.44 22.28 6.23
C LEU A 229 -9.83 23.29 7.32
N ASN A 230 -10.31 24.48 6.94
CA ASN A 230 -10.70 25.52 7.90
C ASN A 230 -11.98 25.17 8.67
N LYS A 231 -12.91 24.43 8.06
CA LYS A 231 -14.11 23.92 8.78
C LYS A 231 -13.73 23.01 9.95
N LEU A 232 -12.59 22.33 9.89
CA LEU A 232 -12.11 21.47 10.98
C LEU A 232 -11.45 22.24 12.13
N LYS A 233 -11.11 23.52 11.92
CA LYS A 233 -10.50 24.39 12.95
C LYS A 233 -11.53 25.01 13.88
N THR A 234 -12.80 25.00 13.49
CA THR A 234 -13.91 25.65 14.19
C THR A 234 -14.62 24.63 15.07
#